data_AF-A0A6L9IWR6-F1
#
_entry.id   AF-A0A6L9IWR6-F1
#
_cell.length_a   1.000
_cell.length_b   1.000
_cell.length_c   1.000
_cell.angle_alpha   90.00
_cell.angle_beta   90.00
_cell.angle_gamma   90.00
#
_symmetry.space_group_name_H-M   'P 1'
#
loop_
_entity.id
_entity.type
_entity.pdbx_description
1 polymer ?
#
loop_
_entity_poly.entity_id
_entity_poly.type
_entity_poly.pdbx_seq_one_letter_code
_entity_poly.pdbx_strand_id
1 'polypeptide(L)'
;MTDIPQPEELPETGDLNLVQQYRKLVLTYEALDEEIDALLARHDGATENMSDEDYDHYRALAYRRDDIYNQMKAIERQILDDDNE
;
A
#
# COMPACT_ATOMS: atom_id res chain seq x y z
N MET A 1 17.04 -32.10 -34.65
CA MET A 1 15.79 -31.52 -34.12
C MET A 1 16.02 -31.36 -32.63
N THR A 2 16.62 -30.24 -32.25
CA THR A 2 16.88 -29.92 -30.84
C THR A 2 15.87 -28.83 -30.54
N ASP A 3 14.81 -29.22 -29.87
CA ASP A 3 13.78 -28.33 -29.35
C ASP A 3 14.40 -27.56 -28.19
N ILE A 4 14.88 -26.36 -28.48
CA ILE A 4 15.39 -25.42 -27.48
C ILE A 4 14.15 -24.74 -26.90
N PRO A 5 13.86 -24.87 -25.59
CA PRO A 5 12.74 -24.16 -25.00
C PRO A 5 12.96 -22.66 -25.18
N GLN A 6 11.94 -21.98 -25.71
CA GLN A 6 11.94 -20.54 -25.94
C GLN A 6 12.05 -19.79 -24.60
N PRO A 7 12.89 -18.75 -24.48
CA PRO A 7 12.88 -17.84 -23.34
C PRO A 7 11.81 -16.76 -23.56
N GLU A 8 10.55 -17.18 -23.67
CA GLU A 8 9.39 -16.30 -23.48
C GLU A 8 9.00 -16.55 -22.02
N GLU A 9 9.42 -15.73 -21.06
CA GLU A 9 8.51 -14.89 -20.25
C GLU A 9 9.39 -14.18 -19.19
N LEU A 10 10.26 -13.27 -19.62
CA LEU A 10 10.77 -12.28 -18.69
C LEU A 10 9.65 -11.26 -18.51
N PRO A 11 9.14 -11.01 -17.28
CA PRO A 11 8.10 -10.01 -17.08
C PRO A 11 8.61 -8.70 -17.65
N GLU A 12 7.79 -8.07 -18.49
CA GLU A 12 8.16 -6.83 -19.15
C GLU A 12 8.59 -5.85 -18.07
N THR A 13 9.63 -5.06 -18.34
CA THR A 13 10.21 -4.13 -17.35
C THR A 13 9.20 -3.17 -16.70
N GLY A 14 7.98 -3.06 -17.25
CA GLY A 14 6.83 -2.38 -16.65
C GLY A 14 6.32 -3.04 -15.35
N ASP A 15 6.17 -4.36 -15.31
CA ASP A 15 5.65 -5.09 -14.14
C ASP A 15 6.58 -4.94 -12.94
N LEU A 16 7.89 -5.02 -13.17
CA LEU A 16 8.89 -4.83 -12.13
C LEU A 16 8.84 -3.41 -11.53
N ASN A 17 8.47 -2.40 -12.33
CA ASN A 17 8.30 -1.04 -11.84
C ASN A 17 7.02 -0.91 -10.99
N LEU A 18 5.90 -1.44 -11.47
CA LEU A 18 4.62 -1.45 -10.75
C LEU A 18 4.72 -2.20 -9.42
N VAL A 19 5.37 -3.37 -9.40
CA VAL A 19 5.63 -4.15 -8.17
C VAL A 19 6.48 -3.36 -7.18
N GLN A 20 7.49 -2.61 -7.64
CA GLN A 20 8.28 -1.77 -6.75
C GLN A 20 7.48 -0.58 -6.19
N GLN A 21 6.61 0.03 -7.00
CA GLN A 21 5.72 1.08 -6.55
C GLN A 21 4.73 0.55 -5.50
N TYR A 22 4.11 -0.61 -5.77
CA TYR A 22 3.23 -1.29 -4.84
C TYR A 22 3.92 -1.56 -3.49
N ARG A 23 5.15 -2.09 -3.50
CA ARG A 23 5.95 -2.33 -2.28
C ARG A 23 6.20 -1.06 -1.48
N LYS A 24 6.48 0.06 -2.14
CA LYS A 24 6.66 1.36 -1.44
C LYS A 24 5.36 1.84 -0.80
N LEU A 25 4.23 1.64 -1.47
CA LEU A 25 2.92 1.99 -0.91
C LEU A 25 2.59 1.11 0.30
N VAL A 26 2.87 -0.20 0.25
CA VAL A 26 2.70 -1.12 1.39
C VAL A 26 3.48 -0.62 2.61
N LEU A 27 4.77 -0.31 2.45
CA LEU A 27 5.58 0.21 3.57
C LEU A 27 5.04 1.54 4.11
N THR A 28 4.51 2.39 3.24
CA THR A 28 3.89 3.66 3.66
C THR A 28 2.58 3.42 4.41
N TYR A 29 1.78 2.45 3.96
CA TYR A 29 0.54 2.05 4.61
C TYR A 29 0.82 1.49 6.01
N GLU A 30 1.79 0.59 6.14
CA GLU A 30 2.20 -0.01 7.43
C GLU A 30 2.69 1.05 8.40
N ALA A 31 3.53 2.00 7.96
CA ALA A 31 3.99 3.09 8.81
C ALA A 31 2.83 3.98 9.30
N LEU A 32 1.84 4.27 8.44
CA LEU A 32 0.65 5.03 8.84
C LEU A 32 -0.21 4.27 9.85
N ASP A 33 -0.34 2.95 9.69
CA ASP A 33 -1.08 2.11 10.63
C ASP A 33 -0.38 2.06 11.99
N GLU A 34 0.94 1.91 12.03
CA GLU A 34 1.74 1.98 13.26
C GLU A 34 1.62 3.35 13.95
N GLU A 35 1.62 4.45 13.20
CA GLU A 35 1.43 5.80 13.74
C GLU A 35 0.03 5.96 14.36
N ILE A 36 -1.01 5.44 13.69
CA ILE A 36 -2.39 5.45 14.19
C ILE A 36 -2.50 4.61 15.47
N ASP A 37 -1.93 3.40 15.49
CA ASP A 37 -1.94 2.52 16.65
C ASP A 37 -1.21 3.14 17.84
N ALA A 38 -0.05 3.77 17.60
CA ALA A 38 0.69 4.48 18.63
C ALA A 38 -0.10 5.66 19.20
N LEU A 39 -0.84 6.39 18.35
CA LEU A 39 -1.71 7.47 18.78
C LEU A 39 -2.88 6.93 19.61
N LEU A 40 -3.59 5.90 19.13
CA LEU A 40 -4.68 5.26 19.86
C LEU A 40 -4.22 4.72 21.21
N ALA A 41 -3.07 4.05 21.28
CA ALA A 41 -2.52 3.49 22.50
C ALA A 41 -2.25 4.54 23.59
N ARG A 42 -1.92 5.80 23.21
CA ARG A 42 -1.75 6.92 24.15
C ARG A 42 -3.07 7.39 24.77
N HIS A 43 -4.20 7.09 24.12
CA HIS A 43 -5.55 7.50 24.52
C HIS A 43 -6.43 6.29 24.89
N ASP A 44 -5.84 5.28 25.53
CA ASP A 44 -6.50 4.05 25.99
C ASP A 44 -7.22 3.26 24.87
N GLY A 45 -6.71 3.37 23.65
CA GLY A 45 -7.23 2.69 22.47
C GLY A 45 -8.50 3.31 21.88
N ALA A 46 -8.93 4.48 22.37
CA ALA A 46 -10.19 5.10 21.94
C ALA A 46 -10.01 6.57 21.56
N THR A 47 -10.64 6.97 20.45
CA THR A 47 -10.60 8.35 19.95
C THR A 47 -11.42 9.32 20.80
N GLU A 48 -12.34 8.82 21.62
CA GLU A 48 -13.14 9.64 22.55
C GLU A 48 -12.30 10.27 23.68
N ASN A 49 -11.12 9.70 23.95
CA ASN A 49 -10.17 10.19 24.95
C ASN A 49 -9.11 11.13 24.36
N MET A 50 -9.17 11.41 23.05
CA MET A 50 -8.25 12.31 22.37
C MET A 50 -8.60 13.77 22.65
N SER A 51 -7.57 14.62 22.69
CA SER A 51 -7.78 16.06 22.55
C SER A 51 -8.27 16.38 21.14
N ASP A 52 -8.84 17.58 20.93
CA ASP A 52 -9.25 18.01 19.58
C ASP A 52 -8.07 17.98 18.58
N GLU A 53 -6.86 18.35 19.04
CA GLU A 53 -5.65 18.33 18.22
C GLU A 53 -5.22 16.91 17.85
N ASP A 54 -5.21 16.00 18.83
CA ASP A 54 -4.88 14.58 18.59
C ASP A 54 -5.93 13.92 17.69
N TYR A 55 -7.20 14.28 17.85
CA TYR A 55 -8.28 13.79 17.01
C TYR A 55 -8.16 14.29 15.56
N ASP A 56 -7.82 15.57 15.36
CA ASP A 56 -7.54 16.10 14.03
C ASP A 56 -6.33 15.41 13.38
N HIS A 57 -5.29 15.14 14.16
CA HIS A 57 -4.13 14.38 13.71
C HIS A 57 -4.50 12.95 13.32
N TYR A 58 -5.25 12.25 14.16
CA TYR A 58 -5.80 10.92 13.87
C TYR A 58 -6.58 10.91 12.56
N ARG A 59 -7.46 11.90 12.34
CA ARG A 59 -8.23 11.99 11.09
C ARG A 59 -7.33 12.19 9.89
N ALA A 60 -6.32 13.06 9.99
CA ALA A 60 -5.37 13.28 8.91
C ALA A 60 -4.60 12.00 8.54
N LEU A 61 -4.15 11.23 9.55
CA LEU A 61 -3.49 9.94 9.35
C LEU A 61 -4.44 8.94 8.68
N ALA A 62 -5.68 8.82 9.16
CA ALA A 62 -6.67 7.90 8.61
C ALA A 62 -7.00 8.24 7.14
N TYR A 63 -7.21 9.51 6.81
CA TYR A 63 -7.44 9.94 5.42
C TYR A 63 -6.25 9.59 4.52
N ARG A 64 -5.03 9.78 5.00
CA ARG A 64 -3.83 9.44 4.23
C ARG A 64 -3.69 7.94 4.05
N ARG A 65 -3.99 7.13 5.06
CA ARG A 65 -3.98 5.66 4.97
C ARG A 65 -4.97 5.16 3.91
N ASP A 66 -6.17 5.72 3.89
CA ASP A 66 -7.20 5.37 2.89
C ASP A 66 -6.75 5.75 1.46
N ASP A 67 -6.12 6.91 1.28
CA ASP A 67 -5.55 7.32 -0.01
C ASP A 67 -4.47 6.34 -0.51
N ILE A 68 -3.53 5.97 0.37
CA ILE A 68 -2.49 4.98 0.05
C ILE A 68 -3.10 3.62 -0.28
N TYR A 69 -4.11 3.17 0.47
CA TYR A 69 -4.81 1.93 0.18
C TYR A 69 -5.47 1.96 -1.21
N ASN A 70 -6.14 3.06 -1.56
CA ASN A 70 -6.75 3.21 -2.88
C ASN A 70 -5.71 3.16 -4.01
N GLN A 71 -4.54 3.79 -3.82
CA GLN A 71 -3.43 3.71 -4.76
C GLN A 71 -2.89 2.27 -4.88
N MET A 72 -2.76 1.55 -3.77
CA MET A 72 -2.36 0.13 -3.77
C MET A 72 -3.33 -0.70 -4.59
N LYS A 73 -4.64 -0.54 -4.39
CA LYS A 73 -5.67 -1.27 -5.15
C LYS A 73 -5.66 -0.93 -6.64
N ALA A 74 -5.31 0.31 -7.01
CA ALA A 74 -5.18 0.69 -8.41
C ALA A 74 -3.97 0.01 -9.08
N ILE A 75 -2.81 0.00 -8.42
CA ILE A 75 -1.60 -0.66 -8.94
C ILE A 75 -1.78 -2.18 -8.98
N GLU A 76 -2.40 -2.77 -7.94
CA GLU A 76 -2.66 -4.21 -7.90
C GLU A 76 -3.52 -4.67 -9.08
N ARG A 77 -4.53 -3.88 -9.48
CA ARG A 77 -5.31 -4.18 -10.68
C ARG A 77 -4.46 -4.10 -11.95
N GLN A 78 -3.61 -3.08 -12.09
CA GLN A 78 -2.74 -2.95 -13.25
C GLN A 78 -1.80 -4.15 -13.39
N ILE A 79 -1.15 -4.55 -12.29
CA ILE A 79 -0.27 -5.74 -12.29
C ILE A 79 -1.05 -7.01 -12.72
N LEU A 80 -2.25 -7.21 -12.19
CA LEU A 80 -3.06 -8.40 -12.49
C LEU A 80 -3.68 -8.37 -13.90
N ASP A 81 -3.95 -7.18 -14.44
CA ASP A 81 -4.46 -7.00 -15.80
C ASP A 81 -3.33 -7.18 -16.83
N ASP A 82 -2.12 -6.67 -16.55
CA ASP A 82 -0.91 -6.83 -17.37
C ASP A 82 -0.43 -8.30 -17.43
N ASP A 83 -0.57 -9.07 -16.33
CA ASP A 83 -0.24 -10.50 -16.27
C ASP A 83 -1.20 -11.41 -17.09
N ASN A 84 -2.33 -10.89 -17.60
CA ASN A 84 -3.39 -11.66 -18.28
C ASN A 84 -3.53 -11.40 -19.79
N GLU A 85 -2.65 -10.61 -20.42
CA GLU A 85 -2.56 -10.41 -21.88
C GLU A 85 -1.55 -11.36 -22.57
#